data_AF-A0A8I1E5P2-F1
#
_entry.id   AF-A0A8I1E5P2-F1
#
_cell.length_a   1.000
_cell.length_b   1.000
_cell.length_c   1.000
_cell.angle_alpha   90.00
_cell.angle_beta   90.00
_cell.angle_gamma   90.00
#
_symmetry.space_group_name_H-M   'P 1'
#
loop_
_entity.id
_entity.type
_entity.pdbx_description
1 polymer ?
#
loop_
_entity_poly.entity_id
_entity_poly.type
_entity_poly.pdbx_seq_one_letter_code
_entity_poly.pdbx_strand_id
1 'polypeptide(L)'
;MTFVDNHDTGYSPGQYGGQHHWPVPEDKRNIAYAYILLSPGIPAVYWPDMYDRGRGDLIRTLIKLRKDAGIRADSPIRFQSHYSGLVATINGSRQRLLIALDADLSMIPEGFTQALFADAERIRAWQTRSAPEDTTTTLHCDNANPGNGQAVYAVGSPVELGAWDPAHAIALKPTAPQRWSGAVVWPTQQAIKWKCVIRSLSNANQAYWQKDPDNSLTTGAGTEAVGSF
;
A
#
# COMPACT_ATOMS: atom_id res chain seq x y z
N MET A 1 6.65 18.73 8.18
CA MET A 1 5.86 18.49 9.41
C MET A 1 4.46 18.10 8.99
N THR A 2 3.88 17.05 9.57
CA THR A 2 2.49 16.62 9.33
C THR A 2 1.71 16.70 10.64
N PHE A 3 0.43 17.05 10.59
CA PHE A 3 -0.44 17.12 11.77
C PHE A 3 -1.89 16.84 11.35
N VAL A 4 -2.74 16.42 12.30
CA VAL A 4 -4.18 16.24 12.07
C VAL A 4 -4.92 17.55 12.33
N ASP A 5 -4.67 18.15 13.48
CA ASP A 5 -5.20 19.45 13.88
C ASP A 5 -4.20 20.19 14.78
N ASN A 6 -4.45 21.47 15.00
CA ASN A 6 -3.78 22.29 16.00
C ASN A 6 -4.81 23.17 16.76
N HIS A 7 -4.32 24.14 17.54
CA HIS A 7 -5.15 25.03 18.37
C HIS A 7 -6.03 26.03 17.58
N ASP A 8 -5.80 26.16 16.28
CA ASP A 8 -6.54 27.01 15.35
C ASP A 8 -7.55 26.15 14.56
N THR A 9 -7.05 25.08 13.92
CA THR A 9 -7.87 24.25 13.04
C THR A 9 -8.86 23.37 13.81
N GLY A 10 -8.46 22.84 14.97
CA GLY A 10 -9.20 21.84 15.72
C GLY A 10 -10.00 22.39 16.90
N TYR A 11 -10.88 21.55 17.42
CA TYR A 11 -11.60 21.82 18.67
C TYR A 11 -10.67 21.69 19.89
N SER A 12 -10.90 22.49 20.94
CA SER A 12 -10.22 22.44 22.24
C SER A 12 -11.23 22.30 23.39
N PRO A 13 -10.86 21.67 24.52
CA PRO A 13 -11.66 21.76 25.74
C PRO A 13 -11.89 23.21 26.16
N GLY A 14 -13.06 23.52 26.72
CA GLY A 14 -13.40 24.85 27.25
C GLY A 14 -14.37 25.65 26.38
N GLN A 15 -14.33 26.97 26.54
CA GLN A 15 -15.33 27.89 25.98
C GLN A 15 -15.44 27.75 24.45
N TYR A 16 -16.69 27.62 23.98
CA TYR A 16 -17.06 27.46 22.56
C TYR A 16 -16.40 26.26 21.83
N GLY A 17 -15.74 25.37 22.56
CA GLY A 17 -14.98 24.27 21.96
C GLY A 17 -13.69 24.72 21.25
N GLY A 18 -13.13 25.89 21.57
CA GLY A 18 -11.95 26.44 20.88
C GLY A 18 -12.28 27.20 19.59
N GLN A 19 -11.30 27.30 18.67
CA GLN A 19 -11.44 28.03 17.40
C GLN A 19 -12.10 27.22 16.30
N HIS A 20 -11.67 25.95 16.12
CA HIS A 20 -12.24 25.00 15.15
C HIS A 20 -12.50 25.59 13.76
N HIS A 21 -11.54 26.36 13.24
CA HIS A 21 -11.68 27.00 11.93
C HIS A 21 -11.72 26.00 10.77
N TRP A 22 -11.08 24.83 10.94
CA TRP A 22 -11.08 23.79 9.90
C TRP A 22 -10.83 22.39 10.49
N PRO A 23 -11.77 21.88 11.31
CA PRO A 23 -11.54 20.66 12.06
C PRO A 23 -11.63 19.45 11.15
N VAL A 24 -10.71 18.49 11.32
CA VAL A 24 -10.84 17.18 10.68
C VAL A 24 -12.13 16.50 11.18
N PRO A 25 -12.97 15.94 10.28
CA PRO A 25 -14.15 15.18 10.67
C PRO A 25 -13.82 14.05 11.66
N GLU A 26 -14.66 13.90 12.68
CA GLU A 26 -14.38 12.99 13.79
C GLU A 26 -14.24 11.53 13.34
N ASP A 27 -15.05 11.12 12.36
CA ASP A 27 -15.00 9.79 11.74
C ASP A 27 -13.73 9.53 10.91
N LYS A 28 -12.95 10.56 10.59
CA LYS A 28 -11.68 10.45 9.85
C LYS A 28 -10.45 10.67 10.72
N ARG A 29 -10.63 11.10 11.96
CA ARG A 29 -9.53 11.49 12.86
C ARG A 29 -8.58 10.33 13.19
N ASN A 30 -9.11 9.14 13.46
CA ASN A 30 -8.29 7.93 13.68
C ASN A 30 -7.42 7.59 12.47
N ILE A 31 -8.01 7.63 11.27
CA ILE A 31 -7.31 7.35 10.01
C ILE A 31 -6.24 8.41 9.72
N ALA A 32 -6.53 9.68 9.96
CA ALA A 32 -5.57 10.76 9.80
C ALA A 32 -4.33 10.55 10.69
N TYR A 33 -4.52 10.14 11.95
CA TYR A 33 -3.41 9.77 12.83
C TYR A 33 -2.63 8.56 12.33
N ALA A 34 -3.31 7.50 11.89
CA ALA A 34 -2.65 6.35 11.31
C ALA A 34 -1.78 6.74 10.10
N TYR A 35 -2.29 7.60 9.22
CA TYR A 35 -1.53 8.10 8.09
C TYR A 35 -0.29 8.89 8.53
N ILE A 36 -0.44 9.95 9.32
CA ILE A 36 0.72 10.82 9.64
C ILE A 36 1.76 10.08 10.51
N LEU A 37 1.34 9.15 11.37
CA LEU A 37 2.25 8.41 12.24
C LEU A 37 2.93 7.23 11.55
N LEU A 38 2.37 6.69 10.46
CA LEU A 38 2.96 5.57 9.73
C LEU A 38 3.54 5.95 8.36
N SER A 39 3.53 7.23 7.99
CA SER A 39 4.09 7.75 6.73
C SER A 39 5.35 8.61 6.95
N PRO A 40 6.08 8.99 5.88
CA PRO A 40 7.23 9.87 5.99
C PRO A 40 6.88 11.27 6.53
N GLY A 41 7.89 12.08 6.76
CA GLY A 41 7.77 13.36 7.47
C GLY A 41 7.96 13.26 9.00
N ILE A 42 7.71 14.39 9.66
CA ILE A 42 7.82 14.53 11.12
C ILE A 42 6.40 14.81 11.64
N PRO A 43 5.73 13.82 12.26
CA PRO A 43 4.36 13.98 12.72
C PRO A 43 4.29 14.74 14.04
N ALA A 44 3.29 15.61 14.16
CA ALA A 44 2.89 16.25 15.40
C ALA A 44 1.53 15.72 15.85
N VAL A 45 1.40 15.47 17.15
CA VAL A 45 0.17 14.98 17.78
C VAL A 45 -0.49 16.11 18.55
N TYR A 46 -1.78 16.32 18.31
CA TYR A 46 -2.54 17.34 18.99
C TYR A 46 -2.88 16.93 20.42
N TRP A 47 -2.71 17.84 21.39
CA TRP A 47 -2.84 17.53 22.80
C TRP A 47 -4.22 16.96 23.18
N PRO A 48 -5.36 17.60 22.81
CA PRO A 48 -6.67 17.07 23.13
C PRO A 48 -6.93 15.65 22.62
N ASP A 49 -6.40 15.30 21.45
CA ASP A 49 -6.57 13.95 20.91
C ASP A 49 -5.76 12.92 21.70
N MET A 50 -4.57 13.28 22.15
CA MET A 50 -3.70 12.40 22.92
C MET A 50 -4.20 12.16 24.35
N TYR A 51 -4.72 13.20 25.01
CA TYR A 51 -4.93 13.17 26.46
C TYR A 51 -6.38 13.38 26.90
N ASP A 52 -7.22 14.04 26.10
CA ASP A 52 -8.56 14.46 26.55
C ASP A 52 -9.70 13.68 25.84
N ARG A 53 -9.44 13.07 24.68
CA ARG A 53 -10.48 12.49 23.79
C ARG A 53 -10.40 10.98 23.60
N GLY A 54 -9.75 10.27 24.52
CA GLY A 54 -9.73 8.80 24.54
C GLY A 54 -8.97 8.13 23.37
N ARG A 55 -8.23 8.88 22.55
CA ARG A 55 -7.47 8.33 21.40
C ARG A 55 -6.01 8.00 21.74
N GLY A 56 -5.58 8.30 22.97
CA GLY A 56 -4.20 8.16 23.42
C GLY A 56 -3.63 6.75 23.20
N ASP A 57 -4.39 5.68 23.42
CA ASP A 57 -3.89 4.31 23.28
C ASP A 57 -3.63 3.92 21.82
N LEU A 58 -4.53 4.32 20.91
CA LEU A 58 -4.30 4.16 19.47
C LEU A 58 -3.04 4.94 19.05
N ILE A 59 -2.92 6.21 19.45
CA ILE A 59 -1.79 7.06 19.09
C ILE A 59 -0.47 6.48 19.63
N ARG A 60 -0.43 6.01 20.89
CA ARG A 60 0.75 5.34 21.47
C ARG A 60 1.14 4.09 20.69
N THR A 61 0.16 3.29 20.29
CA THR A 61 0.37 2.08 19.49
C THR A 61 0.96 2.42 18.12
N LEU A 62 0.43 3.43 17.43
CA LEU A 62 0.95 3.91 16.15
C LEU A 62 2.36 4.48 16.27
N ILE A 63 2.65 5.25 17.32
CA ILE A 63 4.00 5.78 17.62
C ILE A 63 4.98 4.62 17.85
N LYS A 64 4.57 3.58 18.60
CA LYS A 64 5.40 2.39 18.81
C LYS A 64 5.69 1.69 17.49
N LEU A 65 4.67 1.45 16.66
CA LEU A 65 4.83 0.81 15.35
C LEU A 65 5.78 1.61 14.44
N ARG A 66 5.66 2.95 14.41
CA ARG A 66 6.59 3.85 13.70
C ARG A 66 8.05 3.64 14.14
N LYS A 67 8.28 3.59 15.45
CA LYS A 67 9.61 3.43 16.05
C LYS A 67 10.19 2.04 15.80
N ASP A 68 9.37 1.00 15.93
CA ASP A 68 9.79 -0.38 15.72
C ASP A 68 10.21 -0.62 14.25
N ALA A 69 9.42 -0.10 13.30
CA ALA A 69 9.77 -0.13 11.88
C ALA A 69 10.95 0.78 11.52
N GLY A 70 11.26 1.77 12.37
CA GLY A 70 12.33 2.73 12.14
C GLY A 70 12.01 3.70 11.00
N ILE A 71 10.75 4.15 10.93
CA ILE A 71 10.27 5.13 9.94
C ILE A 71 10.77 6.52 10.31
N ARG A 72 11.29 7.24 9.31
CA ARG A 72 11.84 8.59 9.43
C ARG A 72 11.16 9.56 8.47
N ALA A 73 11.61 10.80 8.50
CA ALA A 73 11.11 11.85 7.64
C ALA A 73 11.30 11.56 6.13
N ASP A 74 12.36 10.83 5.80
CA ASP A 74 12.83 10.50 4.45
C ASP A 74 12.54 9.05 4.03
N SER A 75 11.85 8.27 4.87
CA SER A 75 11.50 6.89 4.54
C SER A 75 10.76 6.84 3.19
N PRO A 76 11.11 5.93 2.27
CA PRO A 76 10.35 5.75 1.04
C PRO A 76 8.91 5.34 1.33
N ILE A 77 7.96 5.94 0.62
CA ILE A 77 6.54 5.53 0.57
C ILE A 77 6.13 5.23 -0.88
N ARG A 78 5.33 4.18 -1.06
CA ARG A 78 4.78 3.77 -2.35
C ARG A 78 3.28 3.49 -2.21
N PHE A 79 2.48 4.25 -2.94
CA PHE A 79 1.03 4.08 -2.97
C PHE A 79 0.63 3.00 -3.97
N GLN A 80 -0.35 2.18 -3.59
CA GLN A 80 -0.94 1.14 -4.42
C GLN A 80 -2.28 1.66 -4.95
N SER A 81 -2.24 2.33 -6.11
CA SER A 81 -3.39 3.04 -6.68
C SER A 81 -4.49 2.15 -7.24
N HIS A 82 -4.28 0.84 -7.24
CA HIS A 82 -5.23 -0.15 -7.74
C HIS A 82 -6.28 -0.56 -6.71
N TYR A 83 -6.14 -0.16 -5.43
CA TYR A 83 -7.12 -0.39 -4.36
C TYR A 83 -8.01 0.84 -4.12
N SER A 84 -9.17 0.66 -3.49
CA SER A 84 -9.92 1.77 -2.91
C SER A 84 -9.32 2.23 -1.58
N GLY A 85 -9.75 3.40 -1.08
CA GLY A 85 -9.18 3.99 0.13
C GLY A 85 -7.71 4.37 -0.06
N LEU A 86 -6.90 4.15 0.98
CA LEU A 86 -5.45 4.35 0.91
C LEU A 86 -4.72 3.05 1.24
N VAL A 87 -3.97 2.53 0.27
CA VAL A 87 -3.03 1.44 0.47
C VAL A 87 -1.62 1.92 0.15
N ALA A 88 -0.67 1.71 1.07
CA ALA A 88 0.71 2.14 0.88
C ALA A 88 1.70 1.20 1.56
N THR A 89 2.89 1.08 0.98
CA THR A 89 4.05 0.48 1.63
C THR A 89 5.05 1.57 2.05
N ILE A 90 5.63 1.40 3.23
CA ILE A 90 6.59 2.34 3.83
C ILE A 90 7.83 1.58 4.24
N ASN A 91 8.98 1.98 3.71
CA ASN A 91 10.26 1.37 4.04
C ASN A 91 10.90 2.14 5.20
N GLY A 92 10.75 1.61 6.41
CA GLY A 92 11.55 2.03 7.56
C GLY A 92 12.98 1.50 7.47
N SER A 93 13.83 1.89 8.42
CA SER A 93 15.20 1.32 8.50
C SER A 93 15.27 -0.10 9.04
N ARG A 94 14.21 -0.54 9.73
CA ARG A 94 14.20 -1.82 10.44
C ARG A 94 13.18 -2.78 9.86
N GLN A 95 12.01 -2.27 9.47
CA GLN A 95 10.93 -3.07 8.88
C GLN A 95 10.27 -2.30 7.73
N ARG A 96 9.62 -3.05 6.84
CA ARG A 96 8.69 -2.50 5.87
C ARG A 96 7.27 -2.63 6.42
N LEU A 97 6.51 -1.54 6.39
CA LEU A 97 5.08 -1.55 6.70
C LEU A 97 4.24 -1.57 5.44
N LEU A 98 3.12 -2.27 5.49
CA LEU A 98 2.00 -2.13 4.57
C LEU A 98 0.83 -1.59 5.39
N ILE A 99 0.22 -0.49 4.94
CA ILE A 99 -0.96 0.09 5.58
C ILE A 99 -2.13 0.08 4.59
N ALA A 100 -3.32 -0.18 5.12
CA ALA A 100 -4.61 -0.08 4.42
C ALA A 100 -5.56 0.72 5.31
N LEU A 101 -5.96 1.90 4.82
CA LEU A 101 -6.81 2.85 5.54
C LEU A 101 -8.10 3.08 4.76
N ASP A 102 -9.26 2.72 5.34
CA ASP A 102 -10.56 2.73 4.65
C ASP A 102 -10.51 2.04 3.27
N ALA A 103 -9.70 0.98 3.15
CA ALA A 103 -9.37 0.33 1.88
C ALA A 103 -9.95 -1.09 1.77
N ASP A 104 -10.11 -1.57 0.54
CA ASP A 104 -10.65 -2.89 0.19
C ASP A 104 -9.61 -4.01 0.08
N LEU A 105 -8.33 -3.73 0.38
CA LEU A 105 -7.30 -4.76 0.46
C LEU A 105 -7.73 -5.85 1.46
N SER A 106 -8.11 -7.04 1.01
CA SER A 106 -8.68 -8.09 1.87
C SER A 106 -7.69 -9.23 2.16
N MET A 107 -6.69 -9.42 1.30
CA MET A 107 -5.70 -10.48 1.43
C MET A 107 -4.41 -9.98 2.06
N ILE A 108 -3.82 -10.79 2.95
CA ILE A 108 -2.50 -10.53 3.52
C ILE A 108 -1.45 -10.92 2.47
N PRO A 109 -0.62 -9.98 1.98
CA PRO A 109 0.42 -10.32 1.02
C PRO A 109 1.49 -11.21 1.65
N GLU A 110 2.10 -12.10 0.85
CA GLU A 110 3.18 -12.96 1.32
C GLU A 110 4.33 -12.16 1.96
N GLY A 111 4.95 -12.71 3.00
CA GLY A 111 6.05 -12.09 3.72
C GLY A 111 5.65 -11.03 4.76
N PHE A 112 4.36 -10.67 4.82
CA PHE A 112 3.82 -9.78 5.85
C PHE A 112 3.19 -10.54 7.01
N THR A 113 3.27 -9.95 8.20
CA THR A 113 2.58 -10.41 9.41
C THR A 113 1.74 -9.26 9.98
N GLN A 114 0.59 -9.57 10.56
CA GLN A 114 -0.31 -8.56 11.14
C GLN A 114 0.40 -7.77 12.24
N ALA A 115 0.33 -6.45 12.16
CA ALA A 115 0.92 -5.53 13.15
C ALA A 115 -0.16 -4.78 13.96
N LEU A 116 -1.23 -4.31 13.30
CA LEU A 116 -2.31 -3.56 13.94
C LEU A 116 -3.59 -3.65 13.13
N PHE A 117 -4.69 -4.10 13.72
CA PHE A 117 -6.06 -3.87 13.25
C PHE A 117 -6.79 -3.01 14.29
N ALA A 118 -7.34 -1.88 13.87
CA ALA A 118 -8.00 -0.92 14.74
C ALA A 118 -9.14 -0.18 14.01
N ASP A 119 -9.94 0.55 14.79
CA ASP A 119 -11.05 1.37 14.28
C ASP A 119 -12.04 0.57 13.42
N ALA A 120 -12.50 -0.57 13.94
CA ALA A 120 -13.34 -1.54 13.21
C ALA A 120 -12.71 -1.95 11.86
N GLU A 121 -11.41 -2.23 11.86
CA GLU A 121 -10.61 -2.63 10.70
C GLU A 121 -10.50 -1.59 9.57
N ARG A 122 -10.92 -0.35 9.83
CA ARG A 122 -10.64 0.78 8.94
C ARG A 122 -9.17 1.14 8.93
N ILE A 123 -8.43 0.78 9.99
CA ILE A 123 -6.97 0.90 10.07
C ILE A 123 -6.40 -0.51 10.15
N ARG A 124 -5.69 -0.92 9.10
CA ARG A 124 -4.97 -2.18 9.07
C ARG A 124 -3.52 -1.94 8.69
N ALA A 125 -2.61 -2.53 9.45
CA ALA A 125 -1.19 -2.48 9.17
C ALA A 125 -0.55 -3.86 9.35
N TRP A 126 0.37 -4.17 8.46
CA TRP A 126 1.20 -5.36 8.48
C TRP A 126 2.67 -4.96 8.38
N GLN A 127 3.55 -5.85 8.84
CA GLN A 127 4.99 -5.62 8.84
C GLN A 127 5.76 -6.84 8.36
N THR A 128 6.92 -6.58 7.76
CA THR A 128 7.95 -7.59 7.49
C THR A 128 8.87 -7.77 8.70
N ARG A 129 9.71 -8.81 8.69
CA ARG A 129 10.74 -9.02 9.73
C ARG A 129 11.90 -8.02 9.65
N SER A 130 12.27 -7.62 8.43
CA SER A 130 13.38 -6.71 8.14
C SER A 130 12.99 -5.72 7.04
N ALA A 131 13.64 -4.56 7.01
CA ALA A 131 13.53 -3.59 5.93
C ALA A 131 14.40 -4.04 4.75
N PRO A 132 13.82 -4.41 3.62
CA PRO A 132 14.57 -4.74 2.42
C PRO A 132 14.95 -3.46 1.66
N GLU A 133 16.05 -3.51 0.91
CA GLU A 133 16.30 -2.51 -0.13
C GLU A 133 15.30 -2.70 -1.27
N ASP A 134 14.89 -1.61 -1.91
CA ASP A 134 14.03 -1.69 -3.09
C ASP A 134 14.88 -1.95 -4.35
N THR A 135 14.31 -2.72 -5.26
CA THR A 135 14.81 -2.91 -6.62
C THR A 135 13.68 -2.74 -7.61
N THR A 136 14.03 -2.35 -8.83
CA THR A 136 13.09 -2.26 -9.94
C THR A 136 13.26 -3.48 -10.84
N THR A 137 12.14 -4.08 -11.25
CA THR A 137 12.13 -5.12 -12.27
C THR A 137 11.08 -4.76 -13.31
N THR A 138 11.43 -4.87 -14.60
CA THR A 138 10.49 -4.77 -15.70
C THR A 138 9.86 -6.13 -15.96
N LEU A 139 8.55 -6.20 -15.84
CA LEU A 139 7.79 -7.39 -16.22
C LEU A 139 7.38 -7.29 -17.67
N HIS A 140 7.47 -8.39 -18.40
CA HIS A 140 7.06 -8.52 -19.79
C HIS A 140 6.04 -9.65 -19.95
N CYS A 141 4.97 -9.38 -20.69
CA CYS A 141 4.01 -10.38 -21.14
C CYS A 141 4.08 -10.49 -22.67
N ASP A 142 4.66 -11.60 -23.12
CA ASP A 142 4.84 -11.94 -24.52
C ASP A 142 3.65 -12.72 -25.08
N ASN A 143 3.50 -12.68 -26.40
CA ASN A 143 2.42 -13.34 -27.15
C ASN A 143 1.02 -12.92 -26.67
N ALA A 144 0.91 -11.75 -26.04
CA ALA A 144 -0.35 -11.24 -25.53
C ALA A 144 -1.12 -10.50 -26.63
N ASN A 145 -2.35 -10.94 -26.90
CA ASN A 145 -3.21 -10.37 -27.93
C ASN A 145 -4.59 -10.00 -27.35
N PRO A 146 -4.69 -8.89 -26.59
CA PRO A 146 -5.98 -8.46 -26.03
C PRO A 146 -6.93 -8.05 -27.16
N GLY A 147 -8.20 -8.46 -27.05
CA GLY A 147 -9.26 -8.00 -27.93
C GLY A 147 -9.78 -6.59 -27.58
N ASN A 148 -10.78 -6.13 -28.33
CA ASN A 148 -11.45 -4.85 -28.05
C ASN A 148 -12.05 -4.85 -26.64
N GLY A 149 -11.76 -3.80 -25.87
CA GLY A 149 -12.25 -3.68 -24.49
C GLY A 149 -11.47 -4.53 -23.48
N GLN A 150 -10.30 -5.06 -23.84
CA GLN A 150 -9.39 -5.78 -22.93
C GLN A 150 -8.03 -5.09 -22.86
N ALA A 151 -7.29 -5.36 -21.78
CA ALA A 151 -5.91 -4.95 -21.63
C ALA A 151 -5.08 -6.08 -21.00
N VAL A 152 -3.75 -5.95 -21.08
CA VAL A 152 -2.81 -6.90 -20.49
C VAL A 152 -2.36 -6.39 -19.12
N TYR A 153 -2.35 -7.30 -18.15
CA TYR A 153 -2.02 -7.04 -16.76
C TYR A 153 -1.00 -8.06 -16.25
N ALA A 154 -0.27 -7.67 -15.20
CA ALA A 154 0.48 -8.58 -14.36
C ALA A 154 -0.22 -8.70 -12.99
N VAL A 155 -0.37 -9.92 -12.50
CA VAL A 155 -0.94 -10.23 -11.18
C VAL A 155 -0.07 -11.27 -10.48
N GLY A 156 0.08 -11.20 -9.17
CA GLY A 156 0.98 -12.11 -8.45
C GLY A 156 0.88 -12.00 -6.94
N SER A 157 1.73 -12.75 -6.25
CA SER A 157 1.72 -12.84 -4.78
C SER A 157 1.98 -11.55 -4.00
N PRO A 158 2.80 -10.58 -4.45
CA PRO A 158 3.04 -9.35 -3.70
C PRO A 158 1.90 -8.34 -3.86
N VAL A 159 1.75 -7.40 -2.92
CA VAL A 159 0.72 -6.34 -2.97
C VAL A 159 0.90 -5.43 -4.18
N GLU A 160 2.14 -5.25 -4.61
CA GLU A 160 2.53 -4.51 -5.81
C GLU A 160 1.99 -5.16 -7.09
N LEU A 161 1.56 -6.43 -7.03
CA LEU A 161 0.91 -7.15 -8.11
C LEU A 161 -0.53 -7.57 -7.76
N GLY A 162 -1.16 -6.89 -6.81
CA GLY A 162 -2.56 -7.12 -6.47
C GLY A 162 -2.82 -8.35 -5.59
N ALA A 163 -1.78 -9.00 -5.07
CA ALA A 163 -1.90 -10.17 -4.18
C ALA A 163 -2.81 -11.29 -4.73
N TRP A 164 -2.67 -11.62 -6.01
CA TRP A 164 -3.49 -12.61 -6.76
C TRP A 164 -4.93 -12.21 -7.07
N ASP A 165 -5.35 -10.97 -6.81
CA ASP A 165 -6.66 -10.48 -7.21
C ASP A 165 -6.61 -9.79 -8.59
N PRO A 166 -7.29 -10.32 -9.63
CA PRO A 166 -7.35 -9.71 -10.96
C PRO A 166 -7.94 -8.30 -10.99
N ALA A 167 -8.82 -7.95 -10.05
CA ALA A 167 -9.35 -6.59 -9.92
C ALA A 167 -8.27 -5.58 -9.56
N HIS A 168 -7.24 -6.06 -8.88
CA HIS A 168 -6.11 -5.31 -8.36
C HIS A 168 -4.81 -5.54 -9.16
N ALA A 169 -4.91 -6.21 -10.32
CA ALA A 169 -3.77 -6.46 -11.20
C ALA A 169 -3.21 -5.16 -11.83
N ILE A 170 -1.91 -5.13 -12.09
CA ILE A 170 -1.22 -3.95 -12.63
C ILE A 170 -1.29 -3.93 -14.15
N ALA A 171 -1.79 -2.84 -14.72
CA ALA A 171 -1.86 -2.65 -16.17
C ALA A 171 -0.47 -2.51 -16.78
N LEU A 172 -0.18 -3.30 -17.81
CA LEU A 172 1.04 -3.19 -18.60
C LEU A 172 0.79 -2.32 -19.84
N LYS A 173 1.86 -1.80 -20.44
CA LYS A 173 1.79 -0.96 -21.64
C LYS A 173 2.37 -1.70 -22.85
N PRO A 174 1.81 -1.52 -24.06
CA PRO A 174 2.40 -2.13 -25.25
C PRO A 174 3.78 -1.53 -25.50
N THR A 175 4.77 -2.38 -25.74
CA THR A 175 6.18 -1.97 -25.93
C THR A 175 6.80 -2.52 -27.21
N ALA A 176 6.26 -3.63 -27.72
CA ALA A 176 6.58 -4.21 -29.02
C ALA A 176 5.37 -5.05 -29.51
N PRO A 177 5.33 -5.50 -30.77
CA PRO A 177 4.26 -6.37 -31.25
C PRO A 177 4.07 -7.57 -30.31
N GLN A 178 2.84 -7.73 -29.80
CA GLN A 178 2.46 -8.76 -28.82
C GLN A 178 3.27 -8.81 -27.52
N ARG A 179 4.03 -7.75 -27.19
CA ARG A 179 4.78 -7.62 -25.93
C ARG A 179 4.32 -6.41 -25.14
N TRP A 180 3.89 -6.67 -23.91
CA TRP A 180 3.39 -5.67 -22.97
C TRP A 180 4.29 -5.63 -21.74
N SER A 181 4.69 -4.44 -21.31
CA SER A 181 5.67 -4.30 -20.24
C SER A 181 5.30 -3.25 -19.21
N GLY A 182 5.84 -3.40 -18.00
CA GLY A 182 5.67 -2.47 -16.90
C GLY A 182 6.74 -2.65 -15.84
N ALA A 183 7.25 -1.54 -15.30
CA ALA A 183 8.23 -1.58 -14.21
C ALA A 183 7.52 -1.65 -12.86
N VAL A 184 8.03 -2.49 -11.97
CA VAL A 184 7.53 -2.63 -10.59
C VAL A 184 8.69 -2.43 -9.62
N VAL A 185 8.43 -1.67 -8.57
CA VAL A 185 9.39 -1.40 -7.49
C VAL A 185 8.96 -2.17 -6.26
N TRP A 186 9.85 -3.01 -5.73
CA TRP A 186 9.56 -3.90 -4.62
C TRP A 186 10.83 -4.24 -3.83
N PRO A 187 10.70 -4.83 -2.64
CA PRO A 187 11.81 -5.43 -1.90
C PRO A 187 12.69 -6.34 -2.75
N THR A 188 14.01 -6.27 -2.55
CA THR A 188 14.99 -7.22 -3.07
C THR A 188 14.92 -8.57 -2.35
N GLN A 189 15.49 -9.61 -2.96
CA GLN A 189 15.59 -10.98 -2.43
C GLN A 189 14.25 -11.64 -2.06
N GLN A 190 13.17 -11.24 -2.72
CA GLN A 190 11.86 -11.89 -2.58
C GLN A 190 11.68 -12.93 -3.68
N ALA A 191 11.20 -14.11 -3.30
CA ALA A 191 10.68 -15.08 -4.24
C ALA A 191 9.26 -14.67 -4.65
N ILE A 192 9.10 -14.25 -5.91
CA ILE A 192 7.82 -13.75 -6.42
C ILE A 192 7.24 -14.75 -7.42
N LYS A 193 5.95 -15.04 -7.25
CA LYS A 193 5.13 -15.76 -8.23
C LYS A 193 4.15 -14.79 -8.87
N TRP A 194 4.01 -14.87 -10.19
CA TRP A 194 3.14 -13.96 -10.94
C TRP A 194 2.70 -14.56 -12.28
N LYS A 195 1.68 -13.96 -12.89
CA LYS A 195 1.13 -14.33 -14.20
C LYS A 195 0.78 -13.11 -15.04
N CYS A 196 0.81 -13.34 -16.35
CA CYS A 196 0.17 -12.46 -17.33
C CYS A 196 -1.33 -12.74 -17.39
N VAL A 197 -2.13 -11.68 -17.48
CA VAL A 197 -3.59 -11.78 -17.60
C VAL A 197 -4.10 -10.82 -18.65
N ILE A 198 -4.93 -11.29 -19.57
CA ILE A 198 -5.76 -10.44 -20.43
C ILE A 198 -7.10 -10.28 -19.73
N ARG A 199 -7.44 -9.06 -19.32
CA ARG A 199 -8.64 -8.78 -18.52
C ARG A 199 -9.54 -7.78 -19.22
N SER A 200 -10.86 -7.95 -19.07
CA SER A 200 -11.85 -6.97 -19.52
C SER A 200 -11.72 -5.64 -18.76
N LEU A 201 -11.86 -4.54 -19.49
CA LEU A 201 -11.90 -3.18 -18.94
C LEU A 201 -13.21 -2.89 -18.19
N SER A 202 -14.30 -3.60 -18.50
CA SER A 202 -15.62 -3.40 -17.88
C SER A 202 -15.93 -4.37 -16.75
N ASN A 203 -15.26 -5.51 -16.67
CA ASN A 203 -15.46 -6.50 -15.63
C ASN A 203 -14.13 -7.17 -15.24
N ALA A 204 -13.62 -6.85 -14.06
CA ALA A 204 -12.36 -7.37 -13.57
C ALA A 204 -12.33 -8.90 -13.39
N ASN A 205 -13.47 -9.54 -13.16
CA ASN A 205 -13.56 -10.99 -12.97
C ASN A 205 -13.45 -11.76 -14.29
N GLN A 206 -13.56 -11.07 -15.43
CA GLN A 206 -13.37 -11.67 -16.75
C GLN A 206 -11.89 -11.57 -17.16
N ALA A 207 -11.12 -12.53 -16.66
CA ALA A 207 -9.68 -12.63 -16.83
C ALA A 207 -9.31 -13.92 -17.58
N TYR A 208 -8.59 -13.79 -18.69
CA TYR A 208 -7.90 -14.89 -19.37
C TYR A 208 -6.47 -14.96 -18.85
N TRP A 209 -6.16 -16.04 -18.15
CA TRP A 209 -4.89 -16.24 -17.49
C TRP A 209 -3.88 -16.94 -18.38
N GLN A 210 -2.62 -16.55 -18.24
CA GLN A 210 -1.49 -17.34 -18.70
C GLN A 210 -1.58 -18.79 -18.20
N LYS A 211 -1.25 -19.74 -19.08
CA LYS A 211 -1.21 -21.17 -18.76
C LYS A 211 -0.15 -21.48 -17.69
N ASP A 212 -0.42 -22.49 -16.87
CA ASP A 212 0.54 -22.98 -15.87
C ASP A 212 1.85 -23.48 -16.49
N PRO A 213 2.98 -23.41 -15.75
CA PRO A 213 3.10 -22.96 -14.35
C PRO A 213 3.16 -21.42 -14.18
N ASP A 214 3.05 -20.94 -12.94
CA ASP A 214 3.34 -19.54 -12.58
C ASP A 214 4.74 -19.11 -13.01
N ASN A 215 4.88 -17.88 -13.50
CA ASN A 215 6.19 -17.27 -13.66
C ASN A 215 6.81 -17.07 -12.27
N SER A 216 8.13 -17.24 -12.19
CA SER A 216 8.87 -17.02 -10.95
C SER A 216 10.10 -16.17 -11.16
N LEU A 217 10.36 -15.27 -10.23
CA LEU A 217 11.59 -14.49 -10.18
C LEU A 217 12.06 -14.34 -8.74
N THR A 218 13.36 -14.09 -8.57
CA THR A 218 13.90 -13.55 -7.32
C THR A 218 14.23 -12.08 -7.55
N THR A 219 13.62 -11.19 -6.78
CA THR A 219 13.83 -9.75 -6.96
C THR A 219 15.28 -9.37 -6.68
N GLY A 220 15.85 -8.49 -7.52
CA GLY A 220 17.25 -8.06 -7.41
C GLY A 220 18.27 -9.01 -8.06
N ALA A 221 17.85 -10.22 -8.48
CA ALA A 221 18.70 -11.11 -9.27
C ALA A 221 18.78 -10.70 -10.76
N GLY A 222 17.78 -9.94 -11.24
CA GLY A 222 17.71 -9.43 -12.61
C GLY A 222 16.82 -8.20 -12.71
N THR A 223 16.98 -7.46 -13.80
CA THR A 223 16.20 -6.23 -14.08
C THR A 223 14.95 -6.49 -14.91
N GLU A 224 14.80 -7.70 -15.45
CA GLU A 224 13.67 -8.08 -16.31
C GLU A 224 13.15 -9.47 -15.93
N ALA A 225 11.85 -9.70 -16.11
CA ALA A 225 11.25 -11.02 -16.03
C ALA A 225 10.15 -11.15 -17.10
N VAL A 226 10.08 -12.31 -17.75
CA VAL A 226 9.21 -12.53 -18.91
C VAL A 226 8.24 -13.67 -18.61
N GLY A 227 6.95 -13.39 -18.81
CA GLY A 227 5.89 -14.38 -18.98
C GLY A 227 5.42 -14.41 -20.43
N SER A 228 4.79 -15.50 -20.84
CA SER A 228 4.22 -15.67 -22.19
C SER A 228 2.88 -16.36 -22.08
N PHE A 229 1.88 -15.86 -22.82
CA PHE A 229 0.62 -16.59 -23.05
C PHE A 229 0.84 -17.89 -23.83
#